data_AF-A0A7T4TBA7-F1
#
_entry.id   AF-A0A7T4TBA7-F1
#
_cell.length_a   1.000
_cell.length_b   1.000
_cell.length_c   1.000
_cell.angle_alpha   90.00
_cell.angle_beta   90.00
_cell.angle_gamma   90.00
#
_symmetry.space_group_name_H-M   'P 1'
#
loop_
_entity.id
_entity.type
_entity.pdbx_description
1 polymer ?
#
loop_
_entity_poly.entity_id
_entity_poly.type
_entity_poly.pdbx_seq_one_letter_code
_entity_poly.pdbx_strand_id
1 'polypeptide(L)'
;MTDVPEDTDAHHAVTHPAGLSSSACASCSPSSSVVGSFSSSRRAWVLGVCAAAATLAFGGAGRSFRALSWIAPAFADAPPAGGGLDAFLALSQRLTGRTAFDVVLGQRVYGALVKADSQFTQNVAALNTWLQGHGGVPSDTVTQALQVKQPALAKSVSAIMRAWYLGLVGELPHVEVVAYEKALMFDPVKDVLTVPSYCRDVPFYWTRKPLSA
;
A
#
# COMPACT_ATOMS: atom_id res chain seq x y z
N MET A 1 24.21 8.20 -56.10
CA MET A 1 24.44 9.64 -56.37
C MET A 1 23.16 10.34 -55.94
N THR A 2 23.00 10.90 -54.75
CA THR A 2 23.97 11.56 -53.85
C THR A 2 23.49 11.47 -52.40
N ASP A 3 24.43 11.12 -51.53
CA ASP A 3 24.40 11.30 -50.08
C ASP A 3 24.24 12.79 -49.74
N VAL A 4 23.45 13.12 -48.72
CA VAL A 4 23.32 14.48 -48.16
C VAL A 4 24.11 14.49 -46.85
N PRO A 5 25.22 15.24 -46.75
CA PRO A 5 26.00 15.26 -45.51
C PRO A 5 25.32 16.14 -44.45
N GLU A 6 25.18 15.57 -43.25
CA GLU A 6 24.71 16.24 -42.04
C GLU A 6 25.88 17.04 -41.42
N ASP A 7 25.73 18.36 -41.42
CA ASP A 7 26.70 19.32 -40.88
C ASP A 7 26.59 19.34 -39.35
N THR A 8 27.59 18.80 -38.66
CA THR A 8 27.70 18.82 -37.20
C THR A 8 28.84 19.75 -36.81
N ASP A 9 28.57 21.05 -36.74
CA ASP A 9 29.46 21.98 -36.05
C ASP A 9 28.70 23.19 -35.49
N ALA A 10 28.35 23.13 -34.21
CA ALA A 10 27.87 24.27 -33.45
C ALA A 10 28.41 24.22 -32.02
N HIS A 11 29.73 24.31 -31.89
CA HIS A 11 30.37 24.64 -30.62
C HIS A 11 30.18 26.14 -30.32
N HIS A 12 29.15 26.47 -29.54
CA HIS A 12 29.02 27.81 -28.95
C HIS A 12 30.05 27.98 -27.83
N ALA A 13 31.09 28.77 -28.12
CA ALA A 13 32.05 29.24 -27.13
C ALA A 13 31.38 30.24 -26.17
N VAL A 14 31.27 29.88 -24.89
CA VAL A 14 30.83 30.77 -23.81
C VAL A 14 32.05 31.47 -23.22
N THR A 15 32.12 32.79 -23.42
CA THR A 15 33.12 33.67 -22.83
C THR A 15 32.75 33.99 -21.38
N HIS A 16 33.66 33.70 -20.43
CA HIS A 16 33.52 34.13 -19.04
C HIS A 16 34.11 35.52 -18.82
N PRO A 17 33.42 36.47 -18.18
CA PRO A 17 34.06 37.63 -17.57
C PRO A 17 34.45 37.35 -16.11
N ALA A 18 35.64 37.82 -15.77
CA ALA A 18 36.21 37.78 -14.42
C ALA A 18 35.81 39.01 -13.59
N GLY A 19 35.68 38.81 -12.28
CA GLY A 19 35.91 39.81 -11.24
C GLY A 19 34.66 40.39 -10.56
N LEU A 20 34.48 40.12 -9.25
CA LEU A 20 34.93 41.02 -8.17
C LEU A 20 34.40 40.58 -6.79
N SER A 21 35.32 40.66 -5.82
CA SER A 21 35.18 41.01 -4.40
C SER A 21 34.43 40.11 -3.41
N SER A 22 35.25 39.54 -2.51
CA SER A 22 34.93 39.15 -1.15
C SER A 22 34.37 40.29 -0.30
N SER A 23 33.42 39.97 0.57
CA SER A 23 33.28 40.62 1.88
C SER A 23 32.74 39.59 2.88
N ALA A 24 33.55 39.33 3.90
CA ALA A 24 33.13 38.66 5.13
C ALA A 24 32.63 39.72 6.12
N CYS A 25 31.72 39.33 7.02
CA CYS A 25 31.78 39.50 8.48
C CYS A 25 30.38 39.61 9.13
N ALA A 26 30.06 38.55 9.87
CA ALA A 26 29.49 38.52 11.23
C ALA A 26 28.28 39.41 11.62
N SER A 27 27.22 38.76 12.11
CA SER A 27 26.74 38.97 13.50
C SER A 27 25.65 37.98 13.90
N CYS A 28 25.71 37.60 15.18
CA CYS A 28 24.94 36.59 15.89
C CYS A 28 23.54 37.07 16.31
N SER A 29 22.54 36.20 16.30
CA SER A 29 21.90 35.68 17.53
C SER A 29 20.65 34.82 17.24
N PRO A 30 20.34 33.84 18.11
CA PRO A 30 19.28 32.86 17.90
C PRO A 30 17.98 33.30 18.58
N SER A 31 16.82 32.93 18.03
CA SER A 31 15.57 32.98 18.80
C SER A 31 14.53 32.01 18.26
N SER A 32 14.23 31.04 19.12
CA SER A 32 12.91 30.47 19.35
C SER A 32 12.38 29.48 18.32
N SER A 33 12.75 28.22 18.59
CA SER A 33 11.97 27.02 18.32
C SER A 33 10.51 27.19 18.74
N VAL A 34 9.62 27.44 17.79
CA VAL A 34 8.18 27.25 17.99
C VAL A 34 7.88 25.77 17.76
N VAL A 35 7.87 25.03 18.85
CA VAL A 35 7.27 23.69 18.91
C VAL A 35 5.79 23.86 18.59
N GLY A 36 5.40 23.50 17.36
CA GLY A 36 4.01 23.36 17.00
C GLY A 36 3.39 22.27 17.85
N SER A 37 2.65 22.68 18.88
CA SER A 37 1.83 21.80 19.70
C SER A 37 0.79 21.14 18.79
N PHE A 38 0.97 19.86 18.51
CA PHE A 38 -0.07 19.05 17.87
C PHE A 38 -1.23 18.93 18.85
N SER A 39 -2.25 19.77 18.66
CA SER A 39 -3.53 19.64 19.35
C SER A 39 -4.22 18.35 18.90
N SER A 40 -3.93 17.24 19.58
CA SER A 40 -4.73 16.02 19.53
C SER A 40 -6.05 16.23 20.27
N SER A 41 -6.93 17.06 19.72
CA SER A 41 -8.29 17.27 20.25
C SER A 41 -9.28 16.27 19.64
N ARG A 42 -8.98 14.96 19.72
CA ARG A 42 -9.94 13.86 19.42
C ARG A 42 -9.66 12.61 20.26
N ARG A 43 -9.40 12.78 21.55
CA ARG A 43 -9.54 11.70 22.55
C ARG A 43 -10.32 12.23 23.74
N ALA A 44 -11.53 12.70 23.45
CA ALA A 44 -12.54 12.94 24.47
C ALA A 44 -13.07 11.59 24.95
N TRP A 45 -12.46 11.10 26.03
CA TRP A 45 -13.09 10.48 27.18
C TRP A 45 -14.40 9.72 26.96
N VAL A 46 -14.33 8.39 27.01
CA VAL A 46 -15.40 7.57 27.59
C VAL A 46 -14.77 6.73 28.70
N LEU A 47 -14.65 7.35 29.88
CA LEU A 47 -14.52 6.66 31.15
C LEU A 47 -15.78 6.96 31.95
N GLY A 48 -16.48 5.91 32.37
CA GLY A 48 -17.69 5.93 33.20
C GLY A 48 -18.57 4.75 32.80
N VAL A 49 -18.96 3.81 33.66
CA VAL A 49 -19.11 3.83 35.12
C VAL A 49 -18.88 2.41 35.64
N CYS A 50 -18.04 2.26 36.66
CA CYS A 50 -18.02 1.09 37.53
C CYS A 50 -19.01 1.29 38.69
N ALA A 51 -19.56 0.16 39.14
CA ALA A 51 -20.26 -0.12 40.39
C ALA A 51 -21.80 0.07 40.42
N ALA A 52 -22.50 -1.06 40.47
CA ALA A 52 -23.29 -1.43 41.65
C ALA A 52 -23.51 -2.95 41.69
N ALA A 53 -23.25 -3.52 42.87
CA ALA A 53 -23.46 -4.92 43.18
C ALA A 53 -24.96 -5.24 43.33
N ALA A 54 -25.36 -6.43 42.91
CA ALA A 54 -26.56 -7.10 43.42
C ALA A 54 -26.28 -8.60 43.51
N THR A 55 -25.88 -9.06 44.69
CA THR A 55 -25.98 -10.46 45.09
C THR A 55 -27.45 -10.79 45.32
N LEU A 56 -28.04 -11.64 44.49
CA LEU A 56 -29.20 -12.44 44.87
C LEU A 56 -28.99 -13.89 44.43
N ALA A 57 -29.19 -14.76 45.41
CA ALA A 57 -28.94 -16.18 45.37
C ALA A 57 -30.06 -16.97 44.68
N PHE A 58 -29.69 -18.18 44.25
CA PHE A 58 -30.52 -19.37 44.06
C PHE A 58 -31.58 -19.41 42.93
N GLY A 59 -31.32 -20.32 41.97
CA GLY A 59 -32.28 -21.32 41.49
C GLY A 59 -33.34 -20.87 40.48
N GLY A 60 -33.25 -21.36 39.24
CA GLY A 60 -34.41 -21.34 38.35
C GLY A 60 -34.07 -21.43 36.86
N ALA A 61 -34.50 -22.52 36.25
CA ALA A 61 -34.38 -22.89 34.85
C ALA A 61 -34.66 -21.78 33.82
N GLY A 62 -33.84 -21.79 32.76
CA GLY A 62 -34.30 -21.66 31.38
C GLY A 62 -34.99 -20.35 30.99
N ARG A 63 -34.23 -19.30 30.72
CA ARG A 63 -34.64 -18.29 29.74
C ARG A 63 -33.47 -17.91 28.85
N SER A 64 -33.60 -18.32 27.59
CA SER A 64 -32.70 -18.06 26.48
C SER A 64 -32.39 -16.56 26.35
N PHE A 65 -31.17 -16.19 26.71
CA PHE A 65 -30.57 -14.96 26.20
C PHE A 65 -30.40 -15.15 24.69
N ARG A 66 -31.35 -14.63 23.92
CA ARG A 66 -31.20 -14.42 22.49
C ARG A 66 -30.07 -13.42 22.31
N ALA A 67 -28.91 -13.95 21.98
CA ALA A 67 -27.68 -13.23 21.76
C ALA A 67 -27.91 -12.03 20.83
N LEU A 68 -27.32 -10.90 21.22
CA LEU A 68 -27.21 -9.68 20.45
C LEU A 68 -26.29 -9.98 19.24
N SER A 69 -26.88 -10.48 18.16
CA SER A 69 -26.20 -11.07 17.00
C SER A 69 -25.64 -10.04 15.99
N TRP A 70 -25.30 -8.83 16.45
CA TRP A 70 -24.92 -7.70 15.59
C TRP A 70 -23.42 -7.37 15.56
N ILE A 71 -22.60 -7.99 16.41
CA ILE A 71 -21.15 -7.89 16.30
C ILE A 71 -20.66 -9.10 15.53
N ALA A 72 -20.70 -9.01 14.20
CA ALA A 72 -20.00 -9.95 13.35
C ALA A 72 -18.49 -9.69 13.51
N PRO A 73 -17.66 -10.69 13.88
CA PRO A 73 -16.24 -10.54 13.71
C PRO A 73 -15.97 -10.33 12.22
N ALA A 74 -15.43 -9.17 11.85
CA ALA A 74 -15.19 -8.79 10.46
C ALA A 74 -14.12 -9.65 9.74
N PHE A 75 -13.52 -10.63 10.43
CA PHE A 75 -12.46 -11.48 9.91
C PHE A 75 -12.57 -12.91 10.46
N ALA A 76 -13.69 -13.58 10.17
CA ALA A 76 -13.84 -15.02 10.43
C ALA A 76 -14.08 -15.81 9.12
N ASP A 77 -13.62 -15.28 7.99
CA ASP A 77 -13.62 -16.01 6.73
C ASP A 77 -12.32 -16.83 6.63
N ALA A 78 -12.47 -18.15 6.69
CA ALA A 78 -11.33 -19.05 6.47
C ALA A 78 -10.91 -18.94 5.00
N PRO A 79 -9.64 -18.63 4.69
CA PRO A 79 -9.22 -18.49 3.31
C PRO A 79 -9.44 -19.83 2.58
N PRO A 80 -9.75 -19.80 1.27
CA PRO A 80 -9.91 -21.01 0.46
C PRO A 80 -8.72 -21.96 0.63
N ALA A 81 -9.00 -23.26 0.67
CA ALA A 81 -7.96 -24.27 0.87
C ALA A 81 -6.97 -24.29 -0.31
N GLY A 82 -5.70 -24.58 0.00
CA GLY A 82 -4.63 -24.64 -0.99
C GLY A 82 -4.07 -23.26 -1.36
N GLY A 83 -3.49 -23.17 -2.56
CA GLY A 83 -2.76 -21.99 -3.03
C GLY A 83 -3.22 -21.46 -4.38
N GLY A 84 -4.37 -21.95 -4.87
CA GLY A 84 -4.94 -21.58 -6.17
C GLY A 84 -5.40 -20.12 -6.23
N LEU A 85 -5.99 -19.75 -7.37
CA LEU A 85 -6.46 -18.39 -7.65
C LEU A 85 -7.32 -17.79 -6.52
N ASP A 86 -8.30 -18.54 -6.02
CA ASP A 86 -9.21 -18.05 -4.97
C ASP A 86 -8.48 -17.78 -3.66
N ALA A 87 -7.54 -18.66 -3.29
CA ALA A 87 -6.68 -18.47 -2.11
C ALA A 87 -5.75 -17.27 -2.27
N PHE A 88 -5.25 -17.04 -3.49
CA PHE A 88 -4.46 -15.85 -3.83
C PHE A 88 -5.28 -14.56 -3.75
N LEU A 89 -6.51 -14.55 -4.25
CA LEU A 89 -7.39 -13.37 -4.17
C LEU A 89 -7.76 -13.05 -2.72
N ALA A 90 -8.09 -14.06 -1.92
CA ALA A 90 -8.34 -13.89 -0.48
C ALA A 90 -7.10 -13.36 0.26
N LEU A 91 -5.90 -13.87 -0.06
CA LEU A 91 -4.64 -13.37 0.47
C LEU A 91 -4.40 -11.91 0.07
N SER A 92 -4.63 -11.58 -1.20
CA SER A 92 -4.46 -10.23 -1.73
C SER A 92 -5.39 -9.23 -1.06
N GLN A 93 -6.64 -9.61 -0.76
CA GLN A 93 -7.58 -8.75 -0.04
C GLN A 93 -7.07 -8.42 1.36
N ARG A 94 -6.56 -9.42 2.09
CA ARG A 94 -5.98 -9.23 3.42
C ARG A 94 -4.74 -8.34 3.40
N LEU A 95 -3.83 -8.55 2.44
CA LEU A 95 -2.57 -7.79 2.34
C LEU A 95 -2.79 -6.33 1.91
N THR A 96 -3.81 -6.07 1.08
CA THR A 96 -4.06 -4.72 0.54
C THR A 96 -5.17 -3.97 1.26
N GLY A 97 -5.95 -4.63 2.12
CA GLY A 97 -7.16 -4.07 2.73
C GLY A 97 -8.31 -3.83 1.76
N ARG A 98 -8.23 -4.34 0.52
CA ARG A 98 -9.31 -4.23 -0.47
C ARG A 98 -10.37 -5.31 -0.25
N THR A 99 -11.62 -4.97 -0.57
CA THR A 99 -12.77 -5.88 -0.46
C THR A 99 -12.95 -6.77 -1.69
N ALA A 100 -12.45 -6.35 -2.86
CA ALA A 100 -12.60 -7.09 -4.11
C ALA A 100 -11.50 -6.72 -5.11
N PHE A 101 -11.32 -7.59 -6.10
CA PHE A 101 -10.44 -7.40 -7.25
C PHE A 101 -11.20 -7.74 -8.53
N ASP A 102 -10.79 -7.12 -9.64
CA ASP A 102 -11.23 -7.53 -10.97
C ASP A 102 -10.79 -8.98 -11.25
N VAL A 103 -11.72 -9.81 -11.69
CA VAL A 103 -11.50 -11.26 -11.85
C VAL A 103 -10.48 -11.54 -12.96
N VAL A 104 -10.57 -10.82 -14.08
CA VAL A 104 -9.67 -11.02 -15.24
C VAL A 104 -8.26 -10.58 -14.90
N LEU A 105 -8.13 -9.44 -14.22
CA LEU A 105 -6.84 -8.95 -13.75
C LEU A 105 -6.24 -9.88 -12.69
N GLY A 106 -7.06 -10.36 -11.75
CA GLY A 106 -6.65 -11.33 -10.75
C GLY A 106 -6.06 -12.60 -11.36
N GLN A 107 -6.72 -13.15 -12.39
CA GLN A 107 -6.22 -14.30 -13.15
C GLN A 107 -4.87 -14.03 -13.83
N ARG A 108 -4.71 -12.87 -14.46
CA ARG A 108 -3.45 -12.48 -15.12
C ARG A 108 -2.31 -12.33 -14.13
N VAL A 109 -2.54 -11.62 -13.03
CA VAL A 109 -1.55 -11.40 -11.97
C VAL A 109 -1.12 -12.74 -11.36
N TYR A 110 -2.09 -13.60 -11.01
CA TYR A 110 -1.80 -14.93 -10.47
C TYR A 110 -0.99 -15.78 -11.46
N GLY A 111 -1.41 -15.84 -12.73
CA GLY A 111 -0.71 -16.60 -13.76
C GLY A 111 0.73 -16.14 -13.98
N ALA A 112 0.96 -14.83 -14.01
CA ALA A 112 2.30 -14.26 -14.13
C ALA A 112 3.18 -14.60 -12.91
N LEU A 113 2.62 -14.54 -11.69
CA LEU A 113 3.36 -14.87 -10.46
C LEU A 113 3.73 -16.36 -10.39
N VAL A 114 2.82 -17.26 -10.77
CA VAL A 114 3.10 -18.71 -10.86
C VAL A 114 4.17 -19.01 -11.91
N LYS A 115 4.18 -18.26 -13.03
CA LYS A 115 5.21 -18.40 -14.06
C LYS A 115 6.57 -17.88 -13.59
N ALA A 116 6.59 -16.80 -12.80
CA ALA A 116 7.81 -16.18 -12.28
C ALA A 116 8.44 -16.99 -11.12
N ASP A 117 7.65 -17.71 -10.34
CA ASP A 117 8.11 -18.54 -9.23
C ASP A 117 7.30 -19.84 -9.13
N SER A 118 7.95 -20.97 -9.37
CA SER A 118 7.32 -22.31 -9.32
C SER A 118 6.86 -22.71 -7.92
N GLN A 119 7.37 -22.06 -6.86
CA GLN A 119 6.96 -22.26 -5.47
C GLN A 119 5.76 -21.36 -5.10
N PHE A 120 5.35 -20.43 -5.97
CA PHE A 120 4.38 -19.39 -5.63
C PHE A 120 3.06 -19.94 -5.07
N THR A 121 2.47 -20.94 -5.72
CA THR A 121 1.23 -21.59 -5.26
C THR A 121 1.38 -22.14 -3.83
N GLN A 122 2.51 -22.79 -3.53
CA GLN A 122 2.77 -23.35 -2.20
C GLN A 122 2.97 -22.24 -1.17
N ASN A 123 3.65 -21.16 -1.56
CA ASN A 123 3.86 -19.98 -0.74
C ASN A 123 2.53 -19.27 -0.42
N VAL A 124 1.58 -19.19 -1.35
CA VAL A 124 0.24 -18.65 -1.10
C VAL A 124 -0.49 -19.45 -0.02
N ALA A 125 -0.45 -20.78 -0.10
CA ALA A 125 -1.06 -21.65 0.91
C ALA A 125 -0.42 -21.46 2.29
N ALA A 126 0.91 -21.40 2.33
CA ALA A 126 1.68 -21.18 3.55
C ALA A 126 1.41 -19.79 4.17
N LEU A 127 1.31 -18.75 3.34
CA LEU A 127 0.98 -17.39 3.76
C LEU A 127 -0.43 -17.30 4.35
N ASN A 128 -1.42 -17.91 3.68
CA ASN A 128 -2.78 -17.96 4.21
C ASN A 128 -2.85 -18.67 5.56
N THR A 129 -2.11 -19.77 5.73
CA THR A 129 -2.00 -20.48 7.01
C THR A 129 -1.31 -19.62 8.07
N TRP A 130 -0.21 -18.96 7.71
CA TRP A 130 0.53 -18.08 8.62
C TRP A 130 -0.35 -16.93 9.12
N LEU A 131 -1.12 -16.30 8.22
CA LEU A 131 -2.02 -15.19 8.55
C LEU A 131 -3.18 -15.60 9.48
N GLN A 132 -3.63 -16.86 9.46
CA GLN A 132 -4.62 -17.33 10.42
C GLN A 132 -4.10 -17.29 11.86
N GLY A 133 -2.80 -17.56 12.06
CA GLY A 133 -2.15 -17.50 13.37
C GLY A 133 -1.71 -16.10 13.82
N HIS A 134 -1.77 -15.11 12.93
CA HIS A 134 -1.23 -13.75 13.15
C HIS A 134 -2.25 -12.66 12.74
N GLY A 135 -3.56 -12.96 12.85
CA GLY A 135 -4.63 -12.10 12.34
C GLY A 135 -4.57 -10.64 12.84
N GLY A 136 -4.91 -9.69 11.96
CA GLY A 136 -4.98 -8.26 12.27
C GLY A 136 -3.68 -7.47 12.09
N VAL A 137 -2.61 -8.11 11.62
CA VAL A 137 -1.31 -7.46 11.38
C VAL A 137 -1.33 -6.75 10.01
N PRO A 138 -1.02 -5.44 9.93
CA PRO A 138 -0.92 -4.73 8.66
C PRO A 138 0.24 -5.28 7.80
N SER A 139 0.12 -5.18 6.48
CA SER A 139 0.99 -5.89 5.52
C SER A 139 2.47 -5.49 5.57
N ASP A 140 2.77 -4.27 6.01
CA ASP A 140 4.12 -3.79 6.31
C ASP A 140 4.78 -4.61 7.42
N THR A 141 4.02 -4.91 8.47
CA THR A 141 4.47 -5.71 9.61
C THR A 141 4.58 -7.19 9.25
N VAL A 142 3.75 -7.70 8.31
CA VAL A 142 3.83 -9.08 7.80
C VAL A 142 5.17 -9.35 7.12
N THR A 143 5.61 -8.46 6.22
CA THR A 143 6.89 -8.64 5.51
C THR A 143 8.06 -8.66 6.49
N GLN A 144 8.09 -7.72 7.45
CA GLN A 144 9.16 -7.65 8.45
C GLN A 144 9.18 -8.88 9.37
N ALA A 145 8.01 -9.36 9.80
CA ALA A 145 7.89 -10.56 10.63
C ALA A 145 8.39 -11.82 9.90
N LEU A 146 8.09 -11.93 8.60
CA LEU A 146 8.51 -13.06 7.78
C LEU A 146 9.99 -13.00 7.39
N GLN A 147 10.58 -11.80 7.23
CA GLN A 147 11.94 -11.64 6.71
C GLN A 147 12.99 -12.44 7.50
N VAL A 148 12.84 -12.52 8.82
CA VAL A 148 13.80 -13.20 9.71
C VAL A 148 13.63 -14.71 9.70
N LYS A 149 12.37 -15.20 9.71
CA LYS A 149 12.06 -16.62 9.92
C LYS A 149 11.74 -17.39 8.64
N GLN A 150 11.17 -16.70 7.65
CA GLN A 150 10.60 -17.29 6.43
C GLN A 150 10.82 -16.34 5.23
N PRO A 151 12.08 -16.10 4.83
CA PRO A 151 12.41 -15.10 3.79
C PRO A 151 11.78 -15.40 2.42
N ALA A 152 11.53 -16.67 2.09
CA ALA A 152 10.82 -17.05 0.87
C ALA A 152 9.35 -16.54 0.86
N LEU A 153 8.68 -16.58 2.01
CA LEU A 153 7.34 -16.02 2.15
C LEU A 153 7.36 -14.50 2.12
N ALA A 154 8.35 -13.86 2.75
CA ALA A 154 8.53 -12.41 2.67
C ALA A 154 8.74 -11.93 1.22
N LYS A 155 9.54 -12.68 0.44
CA LYS A 155 9.71 -12.44 -1.00
C LYS A 155 8.38 -12.57 -1.75
N SER A 156 7.57 -13.59 -1.44
CA SER A 156 6.26 -13.79 -2.06
C SER A 156 5.29 -12.65 -1.74
N VAL A 157 5.24 -12.18 -0.48
CA VAL A 157 4.44 -10.99 -0.11
C VAL A 157 4.89 -9.76 -0.88
N SER A 158 6.21 -9.55 -0.99
CA SER A 158 6.77 -8.43 -1.75
C SER A 158 6.42 -8.50 -3.24
N ALA A 159 6.47 -9.69 -3.84
CA ALA A 159 6.06 -9.91 -5.23
C ALA A 159 4.56 -9.66 -5.45
N ILE A 160 3.70 -10.09 -4.53
CA ILE A 160 2.25 -9.83 -4.56
C ILE A 160 1.98 -8.33 -4.49
N MET A 161 2.59 -7.64 -3.52
CA MET A 161 2.40 -6.19 -3.35
C MET A 161 2.93 -5.42 -4.57
N ARG A 162 4.09 -5.80 -5.11
CA ARG A 162 4.66 -5.21 -6.33
C ARG A 162 3.74 -5.41 -7.54
N ALA A 163 3.19 -6.60 -7.73
CA ALA A 163 2.30 -6.89 -8.84
C ALA A 163 1.01 -6.07 -8.77
N TRP A 164 0.44 -5.90 -7.58
CA TRP A 164 -0.77 -5.11 -7.40
C TRP A 164 -0.54 -3.61 -7.48
N TYR A 165 0.43 -3.08 -6.74
CA TYR A 165 0.64 -1.63 -6.65
C TYR A 165 1.36 -1.05 -7.85
N LEU A 166 2.33 -1.77 -8.42
CA LEU A 166 3.12 -1.28 -9.56
C LEU A 166 2.72 -1.94 -10.88
N GLY A 167 1.94 -3.02 -10.86
CA GLY A 167 1.59 -3.74 -12.09
C GLY A 167 2.75 -4.53 -12.69
N LEU A 168 3.78 -4.84 -11.89
CA LEU A 168 5.02 -5.50 -12.34
C LEU A 168 5.21 -6.86 -11.68
N VAL A 169 5.56 -7.87 -12.47
CA VAL A 169 5.90 -9.21 -12.00
C VAL A 169 7.30 -9.60 -12.47
N GLY A 170 8.04 -10.31 -11.62
CA GLY A 170 9.42 -10.73 -11.90
C GLY A 170 10.46 -9.70 -11.47
N GLU A 171 11.70 -9.99 -11.82
CA GLU A 171 12.87 -9.18 -11.50
C GLU A 171 13.70 -8.94 -12.75
N LEU A 172 14.52 -7.88 -12.75
CA LEU A 172 15.40 -7.60 -13.88
C LEU A 172 16.34 -8.79 -14.16
N PRO A 173 16.58 -9.11 -15.45
CA PRO A 173 16.12 -8.42 -16.66
C PRO A 173 14.74 -8.88 -17.18
N HIS A 174 14.03 -9.76 -16.48
CA HIS A 174 12.79 -10.39 -16.91
C HIS A 174 11.59 -9.87 -16.10
N VAL A 175 11.12 -8.67 -16.43
CA VAL A 175 9.95 -8.04 -15.80
C VAL A 175 8.78 -8.03 -16.77
N GLU A 176 7.63 -8.50 -16.32
CA GLU A 176 6.36 -8.48 -17.05
C GLU A 176 5.45 -7.36 -16.50
N VAL A 177 4.86 -6.57 -17.39
CA VAL A 177 3.85 -5.56 -17.03
C VAL A 177 2.46 -6.20 -17.14
N VAL A 178 1.83 -6.45 -16.00
CA VAL A 178 0.50 -7.09 -15.91
C VAL A 178 -0.64 -6.06 -15.76
N ALA A 179 -0.33 -4.87 -15.25
CA ALA A 179 -1.25 -3.75 -15.12
C ALA A 179 -0.52 -2.43 -15.34
N TYR A 180 -1.19 -1.45 -15.93
CA TYR A 180 -0.71 -0.08 -16.00
C TYR A 180 -1.74 0.87 -15.39
N GLU A 181 -2.86 1.08 -16.08
CA GLU A 181 -3.97 1.93 -15.60
C GLU A 181 -4.59 1.40 -14.29
N LYS A 182 -4.68 0.06 -14.14
CA LYS A 182 -5.29 -0.60 -12.99
C LYS A 182 -4.32 -0.86 -11.82
N ALA A 183 -3.10 -0.32 -11.88
CA ALA A 183 -2.14 -0.46 -10.79
C ALA A 183 -2.64 0.30 -9.54
N LEU A 184 -2.64 -0.38 -8.38
CA LEU A 184 -3.33 0.11 -7.20
C LEU A 184 -2.72 1.40 -6.61
N MET A 185 -1.48 1.76 -6.97
CA MET A 185 -0.86 3.00 -6.51
C MET A 185 -1.56 4.27 -7.01
N PHE A 186 -2.30 4.18 -8.12
CA PHE A 186 -3.00 5.33 -8.67
C PHE A 186 -4.36 5.59 -8.01
N ASP A 187 -4.98 4.57 -7.42
CA ASP A 187 -6.32 4.68 -6.85
C ASP A 187 -6.44 5.73 -5.73
N PRO A 188 -5.51 5.83 -4.76
CA PRO A 188 -5.59 6.83 -3.69
C PRO A 188 -5.45 8.29 -4.15
N VAL A 189 -4.92 8.52 -5.35
CA VAL A 189 -4.58 9.85 -5.87
C VAL A 189 -5.36 10.23 -7.12
N LYS A 190 -6.27 9.37 -7.60
CA LYS A 190 -6.97 9.53 -8.89
C LYS A 190 -7.87 10.77 -8.97
N ASP A 191 -8.23 11.35 -7.83
CA ASP A 191 -8.99 12.59 -7.72
C ASP A 191 -8.13 13.81 -8.09
N VAL A 192 -6.81 13.73 -7.95
CA VAL A 192 -5.86 14.82 -8.24
C VAL A 192 -4.91 14.48 -9.39
N LEU A 193 -4.29 13.31 -9.37
CA LEU A 193 -3.26 12.89 -10.32
C LEU A 193 -3.87 12.04 -11.43
N THR A 194 -3.44 12.31 -12.67
CA THR A 194 -3.78 11.48 -13.83
C THR A 194 -2.70 10.41 -13.99
N VAL A 195 -3.10 9.20 -14.41
CA VAL A 195 -2.13 8.17 -14.81
C VAL A 195 -1.31 8.71 -15.98
N PRO A 196 0.04 8.60 -15.99
CA PRO A 196 0.84 9.10 -17.09
C PRO A 196 0.38 8.52 -18.44
N SER A 197 0.53 9.27 -19.54
CA SER A 197 -0.01 8.98 -20.88
C SER A 197 -1.54 9.02 -21.04
N TYR A 198 -2.31 9.13 -19.97
CA TYR A 198 -3.76 9.34 -20.03
C TYR A 198 -4.10 10.83 -19.87
N CYS A 199 -5.08 11.30 -20.63
CA CYS A 199 -5.67 12.62 -20.44
C CYS A 199 -6.85 12.53 -19.48
N ARG A 200 -7.07 13.60 -18.71
CA ARG A 200 -8.29 13.80 -17.91
C ARG A 200 -9.27 14.69 -18.67
N ASP A 201 -10.56 14.58 -18.35
CA ASP A 201 -11.64 15.23 -19.11
C ASP A 201 -11.55 16.75 -19.23
N VAL A 202 -10.88 17.44 -18.28
CA VAL A 202 -10.81 18.92 -18.26
C VAL A 202 -9.35 19.39 -18.26
N PRO A 203 -8.92 20.18 -19.26
CA PRO A 203 -7.57 20.76 -19.29
C PRO A 203 -7.37 21.76 -18.15
N PHE A 204 -6.12 22.03 -17.80
CA PHE A 204 -5.72 22.98 -16.74
C PHE A 204 -6.22 22.63 -15.33
N TYR A 205 -6.67 21.39 -15.08
CA TYR A 205 -7.17 20.97 -13.76
C TYR A 205 -6.15 21.20 -12.63
N TRP A 206 -4.84 21.14 -12.96
CA TRP A 206 -3.72 21.33 -12.04
C TRP A 206 -3.59 22.76 -11.48
N THR A 207 -4.30 23.73 -12.04
CA THR A 207 -4.32 25.11 -11.52
C THR A 207 -5.15 25.24 -10.23
N ARG A 208 -6.04 24.29 -9.96
CA ARG A 208 -6.90 24.28 -8.78
C ARG A 208 -6.23 23.51 -7.65
N LYS A 209 -6.20 24.11 -6.45
CA LYS A 209 -5.73 23.44 -5.25
C LYS A 209 -6.63 22.22 -4.95
N PRO A 210 -6.05 21.03 -4.74
CA PRO A 210 -6.81 19.87 -4.30
C PRO A 210 -7.55 20.14 -2.99
N LEU A 211 -8.74 19.57 -2.85
CA LEU A 211 -9.42 19.53 -1.57
C LEU A 211 -8.63 18.58 -0.65
N SER A 212 -8.38 18.98 0.59
CA SER A 212 -7.81 18.07 1.59
C SER A 212 -8.88 17.05 1.98
N ALA A 213 -8.55 15.76 1.89
CA ALA A 213 -9.38 14.65 2.34
C ALA A 213 -9.57 14.63 3.86
#